data_AF-A0A3N6NN09-F1
#
_entry.id   AF-A0A3N6NN09-F1
#
_cell.length_a   1.000
_cell.length_b   1.000
_cell.length_c   1.000
_cell.angle_alpha   90.00
_cell.angle_beta   90.00
_cell.angle_gamma   90.00
#
_symmetry.space_group_name_H-M   'P 1'
#
loop_
_entity.id
_entity.type
_entity.pdbx_description
1 polymer ?
#
loop_
_entity_poly.entity_id
_entity_poly.type
_entity_poly.pdbx_seq_one_letter_code
_entity_poly.pdbx_strand_id
1 'polypeptide(L)' 'MTEMHIGKWYDPISERWIAPRETRAIAADDRSSAEQVAETHKREEAQRIWNLLVDCCARG' A
#
# COMPACT_ATOMS: atom_id res chain seq x y z
N MET A 1 -9.39 27.76 -29.75
CA MET A 1 -9.26 26.29 -29.81
C MET A 1 -9.47 25.79 -28.39
N THR A 2 -10.63 25.24 -28.05
CA THR A 2 -10.88 24.68 -26.71
C THR A 2 -10.17 23.34 -26.62
N GLU A 3 -9.12 23.27 -25.83
CA GLU A 3 -8.43 22.01 -25.53
C GLU A 3 -9.45 21.05 -24.88
N MET A 4 -9.64 19.87 -25.47
CA MET A 4 -10.59 18.86 -24.96
C MET A 4 -9.87 18.01 -23.91
N HIS A 5 -10.27 18.13 -22.65
CA HIS A 5 -9.63 17.49 -21.50
C HIS A 5 -10.17 16.07 -21.24
N ILE A 6 -10.47 15.33 -22.31
CA ILE A 6 -11.03 13.99 -22.21
C ILE A 6 -9.95 13.05 -21.66
N GLY A 7 -10.25 12.39 -20.55
CA GLY A 7 -9.33 11.46 -19.88
C GLY A 7 -8.29 12.11 -18.96
N LYS A 8 -8.32 13.44 -18.75
CA LYS A 8 -7.51 14.14 -17.73
C LYS A 8 -8.32 14.32 -16.45
N TRP A 9 -7.65 14.41 -15.30
CA TRP A 9 -8.26 14.76 -14.01
C TRP A 9 -7.96 16.22 -13.67
N TYR A 10 -8.91 16.94 -13.10
CA TYR A 10 -8.68 18.30 -12.62
C TYR A 10 -8.21 18.26 -11.16
N ASP A 11 -7.06 18.89 -10.88
CA ASP A 11 -6.54 19.06 -9.52
C ASP A 11 -6.80 20.50 -9.04
N PRO A 12 -7.68 20.70 -8.02
CA PRO A 12 -7.98 22.02 -7.48
C PRO A 12 -6.85 22.58 -6.60
N ILE A 13 -5.93 21.76 -6.10
CA ILE A 13 -4.80 22.24 -5.30
C ILE A 13 -3.79 22.96 -6.20
N SER A 14 -3.59 22.42 -7.40
CA SER A 14 -2.62 22.95 -8.37
C SER A 14 -3.26 23.78 -9.49
N GLU A 15 -4.60 23.91 -9.50
CA GLU A 15 -5.39 24.55 -10.57
C GLU A 15 -5.04 24.04 -11.98
N ARG A 16 -4.79 22.73 -12.11
CA ARG A 16 -4.21 22.13 -13.32
C ARG A 16 -4.88 20.82 -13.69
N TRP A 17 -4.87 20.56 -15.00
CA TRP A 17 -5.29 19.27 -15.55
C TRP A 17 -4.12 18.28 -15.58
N ILE A 18 -4.31 17.13 -14.95
CA ILE A 18 -3.32 16.06 -14.83
C ILE A 18 -3.70 14.92 -15.77
N ALA A 19 -2.79 14.54 -16.66
CA ALA A 19 -2.95 13.34 -17.47
C ALA A 19 -2.65 12.08 -16.62
N PRO A 20 -3.40 10.98 -16.77
CA PRO A 20 -3.05 9.71 -16.17
C PRO A 20 -1.62 9.33 -16.57
N ARG A 21 -0.76 9.02 -15.58
CA ARG A 21 0.60 8.55 -15.86
C ARG A 21 0.50 7.26 -16.69
N GLU A 22 1.22 7.19 -17.81
CA GLU A 22 1.24 5.97 -18.63
C GLU A 22 1.63 4.78 -17.74
N THR A 23 0.77 3.75 -17.72
CA THR A 23 0.91 2.51 -16.95
C THR A 23 2.03 1.62 -17.49
N ARG A 24 3.20 2.18 -17.78
CA ARG A 24 4.38 1.39 -18.13
C ARG A 24 4.99 0.84 -16.85
N ALA A 25 4.45 -0.30 -16.42
CA ALA A 25 5.16 -1.32 -15.65
C ALA A 25 5.76 -0.94 -14.28
N ILE A 26 5.18 0.01 -13.51
CA ILE A 26 5.69 0.35 -12.15
C ILE A 26 4.87 -0.31 -11.02
N ALA A 27 3.72 -0.96 -11.29
CA ALA A 27 2.79 -1.34 -10.22
C ALA A 27 2.83 -2.82 -9.77
N ALA A 28 3.61 -3.70 -10.39
CA ALA A 28 3.60 -5.14 -10.04
C ALA A 28 4.67 -5.52 -9.01
N ASP A 29 5.92 -5.06 -9.19
CA ASP A 29 7.02 -5.42 -8.28
C ASP A 29 6.99 -4.66 -6.94
N ASP A 30 6.71 -3.36 -6.98
CA ASP A 30 6.71 -2.53 -5.75
C ASP A 30 5.54 -2.85 -4.81
N ARG A 31 4.38 -3.24 -5.35
CA ARG A 31 3.26 -3.72 -4.52
C ARG A 31 3.55 -5.07 -3.91
N SER A 32 4.03 -6.04 -4.70
CA SER A 32 4.34 -7.38 -4.22
C SER A 32 5.37 -7.37 -3.09
N SER A 33 6.42 -6.54 -3.18
CA SER A 33 7.42 -6.41 -2.13
C SER A 33 6.87 -5.76 -0.86
N ALA A 34 6.12 -4.66 -0.98
CA ALA A 34 5.52 -3.98 0.16
C ALA A 34 4.46 -4.85 0.88
N GLU A 35 3.67 -5.62 0.13
CA GLU A 35 2.67 -6.55 0.68
C GLU A 35 3.32 -7.73 1.39
N GLN A 36 4.42 -8.28 0.84
CA GLN A 36 5.20 -9.32 1.51
C GLN A 36 5.87 -8.84 2.80
N VAL A 37 6.43 -7.62 2.82
CA VAL A 37 7.02 -7.02 4.03
C VAL A 37 5.94 -6.79 5.10
N ALA A 38 4.77 -6.28 4.72
CA ALA A 38 3.65 -6.09 5.64
C ALA A 38 3.13 -7.44 6.20
N GLU A 39 3.07 -8.48 5.37
CA GLU A 39 2.63 -9.81 5.80
C GLU A 39 3.65 -10.50 6.73
N THR A 40 4.95 -10.31 6.47
CA THR A 40 6.03 -10.81 7.32
C THR A 40 5.96 -10.17 8.71
N HIS A 41 5.75 -8.85 8.78
CA HIS A 41 5.61 -8.11 10.03
C HIS A 41 4.40 -8.59 10.85
N LYS A 42 3.24 -8.83 10.21
CA LYS A 42 2.05 -9.35 10.90
C LYS A 42 2.29 -10.75 11.48
N ARG A 43 3.02 -11.60 10.76
CA ARG A 43 3.32 -12.97 11.20
C ARG A 43 4.26 -12.97 12.42
N GLU A 44 5.26 -12.09 12.44
CA GLU A 44 6.15 -11.91 13.59
C GLU A 44 5.40 -11.41 14.83
N GLU A 45 4.48 -10.47 14.66
CA GLU A 45 3.67 -9.93 15.75
C GLU A 45 2.69 -10.98 16.31
N ALA A 46 2.06 -11.77 15.44
CA ALA A 46 1.23 -12.89 15.85
C ALA A 46 2.02 -13.95 16.65
N GLN A 47 3.25 -14.27 16.23
CA GLN A 47 4.11 -15.20 16.96
C GLN A 47 4.51 -14.65 18.33
N ARG A 48 4.78 -13.34 18.42
CA ARG A 48 5.12 -12.68 19.69
C ARG A 48 3.95 -12.71 20.66
N ILE A 49 2.73 -12.43 20.19
CA ILE A 49 1.50 -12.50 21.00
C ILE A 49 1.27 -13.93 21.48
N TRP A 50 1.43 -14.91 20.60
CA TRP A 50 1.27 -16.33 20.94
C TRP A 50 2.21 -16.75 22.08
N ASN A 51 3.50 -16.39 21.98
CA ASN A 51 4.48 -16.74 23.02
C ASN A 51 4.13 -16.09 24.37
N LEU A 52 3.68 -14.83 24.37
CA LEU A 52 3.22 -14.17 25.59
C LEU A 52 2.02 -14.88 26.23
N LEU A 53 1.05 -15.33 25.43
CA LEU A 53 -0.11 -16.06 25.91
C LEU A 53 0.29 -17.42 26.50
N VAL A 54 1.14 -18.18 25.80
CA VAL A 54 1.64 -19.47 26.27
C VAL A 54 2.42 -19.31 27.58
N ASP A 55 3.31 -18.34 27.66
CA ASP A 55 4.11 -18.10 28.86
C ASP A 55 3.26 -17.64 30.06
N CYS A 56 2.18 -16.87 29.82
CA CYS A 56 1.23 -16.52 30.88
C CYS A 56 0.49 -17.76 31.41
N CYS A 57 0.09 -18.69 30.54
CA CYS A 57 -0.56 -19.94 30.93
C CYS A 57 0.38 -20.92 31.65
N ALA A 58 1.67 -20.93 31.29
CA ALA A 58 2.68 -21.81 31.89
C ALA A 58 3.17 -21.36 33.27
N ARG A 59 2.86 -20.11 33.69
CA ARG A 59 3.19 -19.55 35.00
C ARG A 59 2.10 -19.76 36.06
N GLY A 60 1.07 -20.56 35.75
CA GLY A 60 -0.01 -20.96 36.67
C GLY A 60 0.29 -22.25 37.42
#